data_AF-A0A951ZEL1-F1
#
_entry.id   AF-A0A951ZEL1-F1
#
_cell.length_a   1.000
_cell.length_b   1.000
_cell.length_c   1.000
_cell.angle_alpha   90.00
_cell.angle_beta   90.00
_cell.angle_gamma   90.00
#
_symmetry.space_group_name_H-M   'P 1'
#
loop_
_entity.id
_entity.type
_entity.pdbx_description
1 polymer ?
#
loop_
_entity_poly.entity_id
_entity_poly.type
_entity_poly.pdbx_seq_one_letter_code
_entity_poly.pdbx_strand_id
1 'polypeptide(L)'
;MDRETDHPGGFSPGAEELDFARRAIDHVRVRSEAALARKESELRRLRAEVECMQIIKQRFESIVDTVPCIIFACNSKGDVTYINGSFTRLTGCPAEDALGDGWQGFTHPDDVETVKQALALAIRSGVPRGAVMRMRR
;
A
#
# COMPACT_ATOMS: atom_id res chain seq x y z
N MET A 1 3.07 -50.30 -59.84
CA MET A 1 2.05 -50.19 -58.78
C MET A 1 2.13 -51.48 -57.99
N ASP A 2 2.50 -51.54 -56.71
CA ASP A 2 2.62 -50.47 -55.72
C ASP A 2 3.75 -50.78 -54.73
N ARG A 3 4.35 -49.69 -54.23
CA ARG A 3 5.48 -49.72 -53.30
C ARG A 3 5.00 -50.11 -51.91
N GLU A 4 5.56 -51.18 -51.38
CA GLU A 4 5.55 -51.51 -49.95
C GLU A 4 6.35 -50.42 -49.21
N THR A 5 5.64 -49.53 -48.54
CA THR A 5 6.24 -48.56 -47.63
C THR A 5 6.50 -49.24 -46.30
N ASP A 6 7.75 -49.67 -46.09
CA ASP A 6 8.25 -50.10 -44.79
C ASP A 6 8.33 -48.86 -43.87
N HIS A 7 7.43 -48.80 -42.88
CA HIS A 7 7.44 -47.75 -41.86
C HIS A 7 8.46 -48.13 -40.77
N PRO A 8 9.43 -47.24 -40.45
CA PRO A 8 10.46 -47.57 -39.48
C PRO A 8 9.82 -47.74 -38.10
N GLY A 9 10.23 -48.81 -37.41
CA GLY A 9 9.68 -49.27 -36.14
C GLY A 9 9.43 -48.16 -35.13
N GLY A 10 8.17 -47.98 -34.76
CA GLY A 10 7.77 -47.14 -33.64
C GLY A 10 8.32 -47.72 -32.35
N PHE A 11 9.21 -46.98 -31.71
CA PHE A 11 9.70 -47.26 -30.37
C PHE A 11 8.50 -47.22 -29.41
N SER A 12 7.93 -48.38 -29.11
CA SER A 12 6.88 -48.50 -28.09
C SER A 12 7.56 -48.64 -26.74
N PRO A 13 7.42 -47.65 -25.83
CA PRO A 13 8.13 -47.69 -24.55
C PRO A 13 7.70 -48.91 -23.75
N GLY A 14 8.65 -49.51 -23.02
CA GLY A 14 8.36 -50.61 -22.10
C GLY A 14 7.45 -50.17 -20.96
N ALA A 15 6.74 -51.11 -20.33
CA ALA A 15 5.84 -50.80 -19.21
C ALA A 15 6.54 -50.06 -18.05
N GLU A 16 7.83 -50.31 -17.84
CA GLU A 16 8.66 -49.64 -16.83
C GLU A 16 8.95 -48.17 -17.18
N GLU A 17 9.19 -47.86 -18.45
CA GLU A 17 9.42 -46.48 -18.92
C GLU A 17 8.13 -45.63 -18.81
N LEU A 18 6.98 -46.23 -19.12
CA LEU A 18 5.68 -45.58 -18.95
C LEU A 18 5.34 -45.34 -17.48
N ASP A 19 5.63 -46.29 -16.59
CA ASP A 19 5.43 -46.12 -15.14
C ASP A 19 6.36 -45.05 -14.56
N PHE A 20 7.63 -45.00 -14.99
CA PHE A 20 8.56 -43.95 -14.61
C PHE A 20 8.08 -42.57 -15.07
N ALA A 21 7.68 -42.42 -16.33
CA ALA A 21 7.17 -41.15 -16.86
C ALA A 21 5.91 -40.70 -16.13
N ARG A 22 4.99 -41.62 -15.85
CA ARG A 22 3.76 -41.34 -15.08
C ARG A 22 4.06 -40.86 -13.66
N ARG A 23 4.97 -41.53 -12.95
CA ARG A 23 5.41 -41.13 -11.60
C ARG A 23 6.09 -39.77 -11.61
N ALA A 24 6.91 -39.47 -12.62
CA ALA A 24 7.55 -38.16 -12.75
C ALA A 24 6.54 -37.03 -12.97
N ILE A 25 5.53 -37.24 -13.83
CA ILE A 25 4.43 -36.30 -14.06
C ILE A 25 3.62 -36.09 -12.77
N ASP A 26 3.29 -37.16 -12.05
CA ASP A 26 2.59 -37.06 -10.77
C ASP A 26 3.40 -36.29 -9.72
N HIS A 27 4.71 -36.51 -9.64
CA HIS A 27 5.59 -35.77 -8.75
C HIS A 27 5.64 -34.27 -9.05
N VAL A 28 5.69 -33.90 -10.34
CA VAL A 28 5.65 -32.50 -10.78
C VAL A 28 4.28 -31.89 -10.49
N ARG A 29 3.19 -32.61 -10.77
CA ARG A 29 1.80 -32.18 -10.52
C ARG A 29 1.52 -31.91 -9.05
N VAL A 30 1.88 -32.84 -8.15
CA VAL A 30 1.65 -32.67 -6.71
C VAL A 30 2.43 -31.47 -6.17
N ARG A 31 3.66 -31.24 -6.66
CA ARG A 31 4.46 -30.07 -6.28
C ARG A 31 3.87 -28.75 -6.81
N SER A 32 3.33 -28.74 -8.03
CA SER A 32 2.70 -27.53 -8.60
C SER A 32 1.38 -27.19 -7.92
N GLU A 33 0.54 -28.18 -7.59
CA GLU A 33 -0.70 -27.99 -6.82
C GLU A 33 -0.42 -27.45 -5.41
N ALA A 34 0.57 -28.02 -4.71
CA ALA A 34 0.98 -27.54 -3.40
C ALA A 34 1.55 -26.11 -3.45
N ALA A 35 2.29 -25.76 -4.50
CA ALA A 35 2.81 -24.41 -4.69
C ALA A 35 1.69 -23.40 -4.99
N LEU A 36 0.70 -23.78 -5.80
CA LEU A 36 -0.45 -22.93 -6.11
C LEU A 36 -1.30 -22.68 -4.87
N ALA A 37 -1.62 -23.71 -4.10
CA ALA A 37 -2.38 -23.58 -2.85
C ALA A 37 -1.68 -22.67 -1.83
N ARG A 38 -0.34 -22.74 -1.73
CA ARG A 38 0.45 -21.82 -0.88
C ARG A 38 0.33 -20.37 -1.36
N LYS A 39 0.43 -20.12 -2.67
CA LYS A 39 0.31 -18.78 -3.24
C LYS A 39 -1.10 -18.21 -3.09
N GLU A 40 -2.13 -19.03 -3.25
CA GLU A 40 -3.51 -18.62 -3.02
C GLU A 40 -3.77 -18.26 -1.55
N SER A 41 -3.22 -19.03 -0.61
CA SER A 41 -3.29 -18.73 0.82
C SER A 41 -2.60 -17.41 1.17
N GLU A 42 -1.40 -17.19 0.63
CA GLU A 42 -0.64 -15.94 0.78
C GLU A 42 -1.42 -14.74 0.22
N LEU A 43 -1.99 -14.88 -0.99
CA LEU A 43 -2.79 -13.84 -1.62
C LEU A 43 -4.07 -13.53 -0.84
N ARG A 44 -4.75 -14.56 -0.31
CA ARG A 44 -5.93 -14.38 0.54
C ARG A 44 -5.57 -13.62 1.83
N ARG A 45 -4.43 -13.94 2.44
CA ARG A 45 -3.94 -13.24 3.63
C ARG A 45 -3.64 -11.77 3.35
N LEU A 46 -2.89 -11.48 2.27
CA LEU A 46 -2.56 -10.11 1.87
C LEU A 46 -3.82 -9.28 1.56
N ARG A 47 -4.81 -9.88 0.88
CA ARG A 47 -6.09 -9.21 0.60
C ARG A 47 -6.83 -8.85 1.89
N ALA A 48 -6.92 -9.78 2.83
CA ALA A 48 -7.55 -9.52 4.12
C ALA A 48 -6.84 -8.42 4.92
N GLU A 49 -5.51 -8.35 4.85
CA GLU A 49 -4.72 -7.30 5.48
C GLU A 49 -4.96 -5.92 4.85
N VAL A 50 -4.99 -5.84 3.51
CA VAL A 50 -5.32 -4.61 2.79
C VAL A 50 -6.74 -4.14 3.10
N GLU A 51 -7.71 -5.06 3.12
CA GLU A 51 -9.11 -4.75 3.44
C GLU A 51 -9.25 -4.23 4.88
N CYS A 52 -8.58 -4.88 5.83
CA CYS A 52 -8.55 -4.43 7.22
C CYS A 52 -7.95 -3.01 7.34
N MET A 53 -6.83 -2.76 6.64
CA MET A 53 -6.20 -1.43 6.60
C MET A 53 -7.13 -0.37 6.00
N GLN A 54 -7.86 -0.70 4.94
CA GLN A 54 -8.83 0.20 4.32
C GLN A 54 -9.99 0.54 5.27
N ILE A 55 -10.54 -0.46 5.97
CA ILE A 55 -11.61 -0.25 6.96
C ILE A 55 -11.12 0.65 8.11
N ILE A 56 -9.91 0.40 8.62
CA ILE A 56 -9.32 1.21 9.69
C ILE A 56 -9.11 2.65 9.21
N LYS A 57 -8.57 2.84 8.00
CA LYS A 57 -8.37 4.16 7.40
C LYS A 57 -9.69 4.93 7.28
N GLN A 58 -10.72 4.31 6.70
CA GLN A 58 -12.04 4.94 6.53
C GLN A 58 -12.67 5.33 7.86
N ARG A 59 -12.55 4.47 8.88
CA ARG A 59 -13.04 4.77 10.23
C ARG A 59 -12.27 5.91 10.87
N PHE A 60 -10.95 5.92 10.74
CA PHE A 60 -10.12 7.01 11.23
C PHE A 60 -10.52 8.33 10.59
N GLU A 61 -10.60 8.39 9.26
CA GLU A 61 -11.04 9.58 8.50
C GLU A 61 -12.41 10.06 8.96
N SER A 62 -13.38 9.14 9.10
CA SER A 62 -14.73 9.48 9.58
C SER A 62 -14.70 10.09 10.97
N ILE A 63 -13.91 9.55 11.90
CA ILE A 63 -13.81 10.04 13.28
C ILE A 63 -13.19 11.44 13.30
N VAL A 64 -12.03 11.62 12.67
CA VAL A 64 -11.31 12.89 12.71
C VAL A 64 -12.05 14.01 11.97
N ASP A 65 -12.90 13.66 10.99
CA ASP A 65 -13.74 14.62 10.28
C ASP A 65 -14.94 15.11 11.12
N THR A 66 -15.33 14.42 12.20
CA THR A 66 -16.38 14.93 13.10
C THR A 66 -15.90 16.05 14.03
N VAL A 67 -14.58 16.18 14.23
CA VAL A 67 -14.02 17.14 15.17
C VAL A 67 -13.82 18.49 14.46
N PRO A 68 -14.30 19.61 15.01
CA PRO A 68 -14.14 20.94 14.40
C PRO A 68 -12.74 21.53 14.61
N CYS A 69 -11.69 20.71 14.48
CA CYS A 69 -10.29 21.12 14.50
C CYS A 69 -9.54 20.56 13.29
N ILE A 70 -8.54 21.29 12.83
CA ILE A 70 -7.62 20.83 11.79
C ILE A 70 -6.71 19.78 12.41
N ILE A 71 -6.74 18.57 11.86
CA ILE A 71 -5.87 17.45 12.23
C ILE A 71 -5.03 17.12 11.01
N PHE A 72 -3.72 17.07 11.18
CA PHE A 72 -2.79 16.71 10.12
C PHE A 72 -1.75 15.71 10.61
N ALA A 73 -1.17 14.97 9.67
CA ALA A 73 0.02 14.17 9.87
C ALA A 73 1.12 14.67 8.94
N CYS A 74 2.37 14.54 9.35
CA CYS A 74 3.53 14.91 8.54
C CYS A 74 4.63 13.86 8.60
N ASN A 75 5.52 13.87 7.61
CA ASN A 75 6.69 13.00 7.57
C ASN A 75 7.83 13.54 8.45
N SER A 76 8.97 12.84 8.49
CA SER A 76 10.14 13.25 9.30
C SER A 76 10.78 14.57 8.87
N LYS A 77 10.45 15.12 7.70
CA LYS A 77 10.88 16.43 7.23
C LYS A 77 9.92 17.56 7.61
N GLY A 78 8.73 17.21 8.12
CA GLY A 78 7.65 18.15 8.42
C GLY A 78 6.72 18.40 7.23
N ASP A 79 6.83 17.63 6.14
CA ASP A 79 5.90 17.74 5.01
C ASP A 79 4.58 17.06 5.38
N VAL A 80 3.46 17.76 5.19
CA VAL A 80 2.11 17.26 5.50
C VAL A 80 1.76 16.12 4.56
N THR A 81 1.45 14.95 5.12
CA THR A 81 1.08 13.73 4.38
C THR A 81 -0.42 13.43 4.44
N TYR A 82 -1.12 14.01 5.40
CA TYR A 82 -2.55 13.88 5.59
C TYR A 82 -3.07 15.12 6.30
N ILE A 83 -4.27 15.56 5.93
CA ILE A 83 -5.00 16.61 6.63
C ILE A 83 -6.50 16.31 6.51
N ASN A 84 -7.24 16.48 7.61
CA ASN A 84 -8.67 16.17 7.65
C ASN A 84 -9.52 17.24 6.93
N GLY A 85 -10.79 16.92 6.64
CA GLY A 85 -11.72 17.80 5.94
C GLY A 85 -12.10 19.06 6.73
N SER A 86 -11.76 19.13 8.02
CA SER A 86 -11.92 20.36 8.82
C SER A 86 -11.09 21.51 8.28
N PHE A 87 -9.95 21.25 7.63
CA PHE A 87 -9.19 22.32 6.97
C PHE A 87 -10.06 23.07 5.97
N THR A 88 -10.65 22.36 5.01
CA THR A 88 -11.51 22.98 3.98
C THR A 88 -12.72 23.68 4.57
N ARG A 89 -13.34 23.10 5.61
CA ARG A 89 -14.49 23.76 6.28
C ARG A 89 -14.11 25.07 6.98
N LEU A 90 -12.91 25.14 7.56
CA LEU A 90 -12.47 26.30 8.35
C LEU A 90 -11.79 27.38 7.50
N THR A 91 -11.05 26.99 6.46
CA THR A 91 -10.30 27.92 5.60
C THR A 91 -11.05 28.27 4.32
N GLY A 92 -11.95 27.41 3.85
CA GLY A 92 -12.57 27.49 2.52
C GLY A 92 -11.68 26.96 1.39
N CYS A 93 -10.44 26.53 1.69
CA CYS A 93 -9.47 26.08 0.70
C CYS A 93 -9.44 24.55 0.59
N PRO A 94 -9.14 23.98 -0.58
CA PRO A 94 -8.96 22.54 -0.72
C PRO A 94 -7.86 22.04 0.22
N ALA A 95 -8.11 20.91 0.88
CA ALA A 95 -7.17 20.35 1.86
C ALA A 95 -5.90 19.84 1.18
N GLU A 96 -6.03 19.45 -0.09
CA GLU A 96 -4.92 19.01 -0.94
C GLU A 96 -3.86 20.10 -1.13
N ASP A 97 -4.26 21.37 -1.14
CA ASP A 97 -3.34 22.52 -1.29
C ASP A 97 -2.42 22.71 -0.08
N ALA A 98 -2.79 22.15 1.07
CA ALA A 98 -1.98 22.22 2.29
C ALA A 98 -1.00 21.04 2.44
N LEU A 99 -1.04 20.05 1.53
CA LEU A 99 -0.13 18.91 1.54
C LEU A 99 1.31 19.32 1.21
N GLY A 100 2.26 18.47 1.60
CA GLY A 100 3.68 18.78 1.43
C GLY A 100 4.08 19.97 2.31
N ASP A 101 4.69 20.98 1.69
CA ASP A 101 5.01 22.27 2.31
C ASP A 101 3.91 23.34 2.11
N GLY A 102 2.80 22.99 1.44
CA GLY A 102 1.72 23.92 1.07
C GLY A 102 1.06 24.62 2.25
N TRP A 103 1.05 24.01 3.44
CA TRP A 103 0.56 24.62 4.69
C TRP A 103 1.27 25.95 5.03
N GLN A 104 2.52 26.15 4.58
CA GLN A 104 3.27 27.40 4.77
C GLN A 104 2.58 28.57 4.04
N GLY A 105 1.92 28.30 2.91
CA GLY A 105 1.14 29.30 2.17
C GLY A 105 -0.08 29.82 2.94
N PHE A 106 -0.63 29.01 3.84
CA PHE A 106 -1.77 29.35 4.70
C PHE A 106 -1.35 29.91 6.06
N THR A 107 -0.05 30.06 6.30
CA THR A 107 0.52 30.64 7.52
C THR A 107 1.00 32.06 7.24
N HIS A 108 0.80 32.99 8.18
CA HIS A 108 1.33 34.35 8.05
C HIS A 108 2.87 34.31 7.88
N PRO A 109 3.47 35.07 6.94
CA PRO A 109 4.91 34.98 6.63
C PRO A 109 5.84 35.07 7.84
N ASP A 110 5.54 35.99 8.78
CA ASP A 110 6.31 36.16 10.01
C ASP A 110 6.26 34.95 10.96
N ASP A 111 5.22 34.11 10.85
CA ASP A 111 4.99 32.98 11.73
C ASP A 111 5.56 31.66 11.16
N VAL A 112 5.78 31.59 9.83
CA VAL A 112 6.18 30.36 9.11
C VAL A 112 7.42 29.72 9.75
N GLU A 113 8.49 30.50 9.94
CA GLU A 113 9.75 29.96 10.44
C GLU A 113 9.63 29.49 11.90
N THR A 114 8.86 30.21 12.72
CA THR A 114 8.56 29.82 14.10
C THR A 114 7.82 28.48 14.16
N VAL A 115 6.81 28.29 13.31
CA VAL A 115 6.04 27.03 13.25
C VAL A 115 6.90 25.88 12.74
N LYS A 116 7.73 26.10 11.71
CA LYS A 116 8.66 25.09 11.19
C LYS A 116 9.63 24.62 12.27
N GLN A 117 10.20 25.54 13.05
CA GLN A 117 11.13 25.20 14.12
C GLN A 117 10.44 24.41 15.24
N ALA A 118 9.23 24.81 15.63
CA ALA A 118 8.44 24.09 16.63
C ALA A 118 8.11 22.67 16.16
N LEU A 119 7.67 22.52 14.90
CA LEU A 119 7.38 21.22 14.29
C LEU A 119 8.63 20.35 14.21
N ALA A 120 9.75 20.89 13.72
CA ALA A 120 11.00 20.16 13.61
C ALA A 120 11.53 19.70 14.99
N LEU A 121 11.35 20.52 16.03
CA LEU A 121 11.71 20.14 17.40
C LEU A 121 10.79 19.05 17.95
N ALA A 122 9.48 19.12 17.70
CA ALA A 122 8.53 18.07 18.08
C ALA A 122 8.90 16.73 17.44
N ILE A 123 9.20 16.73 16.13
CA ILE A 123 9.62 15.54 15.38
C ILE A 123 10.91 14.96 15.95
N ARG A 124 11.96 15.79 16.14
CA ARG A 124 13.27 15.30 16.61
C ARG A 124 13.24 14.80 18.06
N SER A 125 12.46 15.43 18.93
CA SER A 125 12.44 15.11 20.36
C SER A 125 11.38 14.07 20.75
N GLY A 126 10.36 13.85 19.92
CA GLY A 126 9.19 13.04 20.27
C GLY A 126 8.30 13.65 21.35
N VAL A 127 8.59 14.89 21.77
CA VAL A 127 7.83 15.60 22.80
C VAL A 127 6.86 16.58 22.15
N PRO A 128 5.56 16.60 22.53
CA PRO A 128 4.60 17.57 22.02
C PRO A 128 5.09 19.01 22.17
N ARG A 129 5.00 19.80 21.09
CA ARG A 129 5.27 21.24 21.07
C ARG A 129 4.08 21.97 20.46
N GLY A 130 3.75 23.13 21.04
CA GLY A 130 2.76 24.04 20.49
C GLY A 130 3.44 25.24 19.82
N ALA A 131 2.80 25.76 18.79
CA ALA A 131 3.07 27.08 18.22
C ALA A 131 1.72 27.77 17.97
N VAL A 132 1.68 29.08 18.17
CA VAL A 132 0.55 29.90 17.76
C VAL A 132 0.89 30.50 16.41
N MET A 133 -0.01 30.39 15.45
CA MET A 133 0.16 30.94 14.12
C MET A 133 -1.10 31.65 13.66
N ARG A 134 -0.91 32.73 12.91
CA ARG A 134 -1.99 33.41 12.21
C ARG A 134 -2.24 32.71 10.88
N MET A 135 -3.48 32.34 10.63
CA MET A 135 -3.90 31.83 9.32
C MET A 135 -3.95 32.97 8.32
N ARG A 136 -3.38 32.74 7.14
CA ARG A 136 -3.50 33.61 5.99
C ARG A 136 -4.80 33.27 5.25
N ARG A 137 -5.60 34.29 4.94
CA ARG A 137 -6.77 34.19 4.06
C ARG A 137 -6.39 34.55 2.64
#